data_AF-A0AAN9GJK1-F1
#
_entry.id   AF-A0AAN9GJK1-F1
#
_cell.length_a   1.000
_cell.length_b   1.000
_cell.length_c   1.000
_cell.angle_alpha   90.00
_cell.angle_beta   90.00
_cell.angle_gamma   90.00
#
_symmetry.space_group_name_H-M   'P 1'
#
loop_
_entity.id
_entity.type
_entity.pdbx_description
1 polymer ?
#
loop_
_entity_poly.entity_id
_entity_poly.type
_entity_poly.pdbx_seq_one_letter_code
_entity_poly.pdbx_strand_id
1 'polypeptide(L)'
;MPPRRKLNEFERGRAVAWFQDGVPKREVARRLHVSISVIVRLIQRFTATGRVQERRRPGRPKKTTPREDRLIERLALQTITRTASSSIIRRQLRVATNTNISQQTIRNRLHGFNLRSRRPAVRPRLTPAHRAARRAFCRRHVRWTRQQWSQVLFSDESRFTLNHNDD
;
A
#
# COMPACT_ATOMS: atom_id res chain seq x y z
N MET A 1 31.76 15.29 -11.14
CA MET A 1 32.14 15.63 -9.75
C MET A 1 31.67 14.54 -8.80
N PRO A 2 32.53 14.05 -7.90
CA PRO A 2 32.13 13.06 -6.90
C PRO A 2 31.09 13.65 -5.92
N PRO A 3 30.16 12.83 -5.41
CA PRO A 3 29.14 13.28 -4.48
C PRO A 3 29.79 13.77 -3.17
N ARG A 4 29.30 14.91 -2.65
CA ARG A 4 29.75 15.43 -1.35
C ARG A 4 29.46 14.42 -0.24
N ARG A 5 30.47 14.07 0.56
CA ARG A 5 30.32 13.18 1.72
C ARG A 5 29.24 13.73 2.68
N LYS A 6 28.32 12.86 3.09
CA LYS A 6 27.32 13.15 4.12
C LYS A 6 27.71 12.43 5.40
N LEU A 7 27.57 13.12 6.54
CA LEU A 7 27.70 12.48 7.85
C LEU A 7 26.52 11.55 8.07
N ASN A 8 26.79 10.31 8.48
CA ASN A 8 25.74 9.39 8.91
C ASN A 8 25.15 9.83 10.27
N GLU A 9 24.14 9.14 10.77
CA GLU A 9 23.48 9.52 12.04
C GLU A 9 24.44 9.45 13.23
N PHE A 10 25.26 8.40 13.29
CA PHE A 10 26.23 8.19 14.36
C PHE A 10 27.34 9.25 14.38
N GLU A 11 27.91 9.58 13.24
CA GLU A 11 28.91 10.65 13.09
C GLU A 11 28.35 12.01 13.49
N ARG A 12 27.08 12.30 13.18
CA ARG A 12 26.41 13.51 13.65
C ARG A 12 26.22 13.49 15.16
N GLY A 13 25.88 12.36 15.75
CA GLY A 13 25.79 12.17 17.20
C GLY A 13 27.12 12.46 17.88
N ARG A 14 28.22 11.85 17.40
CA ARG A 14 29.58 12.10 17.91
C ARG A 14 30.00 13.56 17.78
N ALA A 15 29.71 14.19 16.64
CA ALA A 15 30.02 15.60 16.43
C ALA A 15 29.32 16.52 17.44
N VAL A 16 28.08 16.20 17.78
CA VAL A 16 27.28 16.94 18.77
C VAL A 16 27.80 16.67 20.18
N ALA A 17 28.13 15.42 20.53
CA ALA A 17 28.72 15.07 21.82
C ALA A 17 30.04 15.82 22.05
N TRP A 18 30.98 15.76 21.10
CA TRP A 18 32.24 16.51 21.20
C TRP A 18 32.04 18.02 21.30
N PHE A 19 31.03 18.56 20.62
CA PHE A 19 30.70 19.97 20.76
C PHE A 19 30.20 20.31 22.17
N GLN A 20 29.39 19.45 22.79
CA GLN A 20 28.93 19.59 24.17
C GLN A 20 30.08 19.45 25.18
N ASP A 21 31.06 18.59 24.89
CA ASP A 21 32.29 18.42 25.66
C ASP A 21 33.29 19.58 25.48
N GLY A 22 32.93 20.65 24.77
CA GLY A 22 33.76 21.84 24.57
C GLY A 22 34.83 21.72 23.47
N VAL A 23 34.85 20.63 22.70
CA VAL A 23 35.82 20.46 21.60
C VAL A 23 35.57 21.51 20.51
N PRO A 24 36.60 22.22 20.03
CA PRO A 24 36.42 23.26 19.03
C PRO A 24 35.92 22.68 17.69
N LYS A 25 35.03 23.41 17.01
CA LYS A 25 34.36 22.96 15.77
C LYS A 25 35.35 22.56 14.65
N ARG A 26 36.51 23.22 14.60
CA ARG A 26 37.61 22.90 13.67
C ARG A 26 38.20 21.51 13.92
N GLU A 27 38.36 21.15 15.19
CA GLU A 27 38.88 19.85 15.62
C GLU A 27 37.88 18.73 15.28
N VAL A 28 36.60 18.95 15.59
CA VAL A 28 35.51 18.03 15.23
C VAL A 28 35.48 17.77 13.71
N ALA A 29 35.64 18.84 12.90
CA ALA A 29 35.67 18.74 11.46
C ALA A 29 36.88 17.91 10.96
N ARG A 30 38.05 18.11 11.58
CA ARG A 30 39.27 17.35 11.26
C ARG A 30 39.12 15.87 11.58
N ARG A 31 38.64 15.53 12.78
CA ARG A 31 38.41 14.14 13.24
C ARG A 31 37.43 13.38 12.36
N LEU A 32 36.43 14.07 11.82
CA LEU A 32 35.42 13.46 10.94
C LEU A 32 35.76 13.58 9.45
N HIS A 33 36.89 14.20 9.09
CA HIS A 33 37.30 14.49 7.70
C HIS A 33 36.16 15.11 6.87
N VAL A 34 35.56 16.18 7.40
CA VAL A 34 34.54 17.00 6.72
C VAL A 34 34.90 18.47 6.80
N SER A 35 34.30 19.31 5.96
CA SER A 35 34.53 20.75 6.06
C SER A 35 33.91 21.34 7.33
N ILE A 36 34.54 22.38 7.88
CA ILE A 36 34.06 23.08 9.07
C ILE A 36 32.60 23.57 8.91
N SER A 37 32.20 23.97 7.70
CA SER A 37 30.85 24.44 7.40
C SER A 37 29.78 23.36 7.54
N VAL A 38 30.14 22.07 7.48
CA VAL A 38 29.22 20.96 7.80
C VAL A 38 28.95 20.93 9.30
N ILE A 39 30.00 21.03 10.13
CA ILE A 39 29.90 21.02 11.58
C ILE A 39 29.18 22.26 12.10
N VAL A 40 29.47 23.44 11.56
CA VAL A 40 28.78 24.69 11.92
C VAL A 40 27.28 24.58 11.65
N ARG A 41 26.87 24.14 10.45
CA ARG A 41 25.45 23.95 10.12
C ARG A 41 24.78 22.87 10.96
N LEU A 42 25.50 21.80 11.29
CA LEU A 42 25.00 20.74 12.17
C LEU A 42 24.71 21.27 13.57
N ILE A 43 25.67 21.99 14.16
CA ILE A 43 25.55 22.56 15.51
C ILE A 43 24.45 23.62 15.54
N GLN A 44 24.40 24.55 14.58
CA GLN A 44 23.33 25.55 14.50
C GLN A 44 21.93 24.90 14.43
N ARG A 45 21.79 23.82 13.66
CA ARG A 45 20.54 23.06 13.62
C ARG A 45 20.24 22.40 14.95
N PHE A 46 21.24 21.79 15.58
CA PHE A 46 21.09 21.12 16.87
C PHE A 46 20.69 22.12 17.96
N THR A 47 21.35 23.27 18.07
CA THR A 47 21.00 24.31 19.04
C THR A 47 19.58 24.85 18.84
N ALA A 48 19.12 24.96 17.59
CA ALA A 48 17.78 25.44 17.29
C ALA A 48 16.66 24.39 17.48
N THR A 49 16.97 23.09 17.41
CA THR A 49 15.92 22.04 17.36
C THR A 49 16.08 20.93 18.39
N GLY A 50 17.24 20.81 19.05
CA GLY A 50 17.62 19.69 19.91
C GLY A 50 17.80 18.36 19.17
N ARG A 51 17.73 18.32 17.83
CA ARG A 51 17.72 17.09 17.04
C ARG A 51 18.97 16.91 16.19
N VAL A 52 19.60 15.74 16.32
CA VAL A 52 20.75 15.31 15.51
C VAL A 52 20.30 14.75 14.15
N GLN A 53 19.11 14.14 14.14
CA GLN A 53 18.50 13.51 12.97
C GLN A 53 18.24 14.50 11.83
N GLU A 54 18.24 13.98 10.60
CA GLU A 54 17.94 14.82 9.43
C GLU A 54 16.42 14.99 9.38
N ARG A 55 15.94 16.20 9.09
CA ARG A 55 14.50 16.40 8.91
C ARG A 55 14.05 15.62 7.70
N ARG A 56 12.95 14.88 7.85
CA ARG A 56 12.29 14.25 6.71
C ARG A 56 11.93 15.33 5.71
N ARG A 57 12.44 15.19 4.48
CA ARG A 57 12.08 16.09 3.39
C ARG A 57 10.66 15.73 2.95
N PRO A 58 9.76 16.71 2.70
CA PRO A 58 8.37 16.45 2.34
C PRO A 58 8.23 15.72 0.99
N GLY A 59 9.29 15.70 0.18
CA GLY A 59 9.26 15.10 -1.16
C GLY A 59 8.46 15.95 -2.14
N ARG A 60 8.28 15.42 -3.36
CA ARG A 60 7.49 16.09 -4.38
C ARG A 60 6.00 16.05 -4.00
N PRO A 61 5.28 17.18 -4.06
CA PRO A 61 3.83 17.18 -3.88
C PRO A 61 3.14 16.21 -4.82
N LYS A 62 2.05 15.65 -4.31
CA LYS A 62 1.14 14.79 -5.07
C LYS A 62 0.47 15.61 -6.19
N LYS A 63 0.33 15.03 -7.38
CA LYS A 63 -0.42 15.66 -8.49
C LYS A 63 -1.92 15.71 -8.22
N THR A 64 -2.43 14.84 -7.36
CA THR A 64 -3.84 14.80 -6.98
C THR A 64 -4.08 15.45 -5.63
N THR A 65 -5.28 16.01 -5.46
CA THR A 65 -5.76 16.57 -4.21
C THR A 65 -6.43 15.50 -3.33
N PRO A 66 -6.59 15.74 -2.01
CA PRO A 66 -7.33 14.82 -1.14
C PRO A 66 -8.78 14.57 -1.59
N ARG A 67 -9.42 15.56 -2.23
CA ARG A 67 -10.79 15.42 -2.76
C ARG A 67 -10.83 14.48 -3.97
N GLU A 68 -9.85 14.60 -4.86
CA GLU A 68 -9.70 13.69 -6.00
C GLU A 68 -9.36 12.28 -5.56
N ASP A 69 -8.50 12.11 -4.55
CA ASP A 69 -8.15 10.80 -4.01
C ASP A 69 -9.40 10.08 -3.46
N ARG A 70 -10.29 10.79 -2.75
CA ARG A 70 -11.60 10.26 -2.30
C ARG A 70 -12.53 9.92 -3.47
N LEU A 71 -12.52 10.72 -4.53
CA LEU A 71 -13.32 10.42 -5.72
C LEU A 71 -12.80 9.15 -6.42
N ILE A 72 -11.48 9.00 -6.57
CA ILE A 72 -10.85 7.79 -7.12
C ILE A 72 -11.27 6.55 -6.33
N GLU A 73 -11.21 6.61 -4.99
CA GLU A 73 -11.64 5.53 -4.10
C GLU A 73 -13.12 5.19 -4.30
N ARG A 74 -13.99 6.20 -4.28
CA ARG A 74 -15.44 6.00 -4.48
C ARG A 74 -15.75 5.34 -5.82
N LEU A 75 -15.13 5.81 -6.91
CA LEU A 75 -15.35 5.25 -8.25
C LEU A 75 -14.89 3.79 -8.35
N ALA A 76 -13.82 3.43 -7.64
CA ALA A 76 -13.35 2.05 -7.58
C ALA A 76 -14.27 1.13 -6.77
N LEU A 77 -14.97 1.65 -5.76
CA LEU A 77 -15.90 0.88 -4.92
C LEU A 77 -17.32 0.79 -5.50
N GLN A 78 -17.78 1.82 -6.20
CA GLN A 78 -19.14 1.90 -6.75
C GLN A 78 -19.34 1.13 -8.05
N THR A 79 -18.27 0.84 -8.77
CA THR A 79 -18.37 0.14 -10.06
C THR A 79 -18.93 -1.26 -9.81
N ILE A 80 -20.17 -1.46 -10.30
CA ILE A 80 -20.99 -2.68 -10.17
C ILE A 80 -20.24 -3.92 -10.69
N THR A 81 -19.32 -3.73 -11.63
CA THR A 81 -18.33 -4.72 -12.00
C THR A 81 -17.17 -4.62 -11.01
N ARG A 82 -16.90 -5.69 -10.25
CA ARG A 82 -15.81 -5.84 -9.25
C ARG A 82 -14.37 -5.67 -9.80
N THR A 83 -14.24 -5.01 -10.95
CA THR A 83 -13.03 -4.80 -11.75
C THR A 83 -13.13 -3.43 -12.42
N ALA A 84 -13.07 -2.34 -11.64
CA ALA A 84 -12.87 -1.02 -12.21
C ALA A 84 -11.54 -0.99 -12.98
N SER A 85 -11.61 -0.73 -14.28
CA SER A 85 -10.41 -0.41 -15.05
C SER A 85 -9.87 0.96 -14.62
N SER A 86 -8.56 1.06 -14.38
CA SER A 86 -7.87 2.33 -14.13
C SER A 86 -8.12 3.37 -15.23
N SER A 87 -8.42 2.92 -16.46
CA SER A 87 -8.77 3.79 -17.59
C SER A 87 -10.13 4.48 -17.38
N ILE A 88 -11.13 3.74 -16.87
CA ILE A 88 -12.48 4.28 -16.61
C ILE A 88 -12.42 5.31 -15.50
N ILE A 89 -11.76 4.99 -14.39
CA ILE A 89 -11.59 5.91 -13.26
C ILE A 89 -10.86 7.18 -13.73
N ARG A 90 -9.79 7.03 -14.54
CA ARG A 90 -9.08 8.18 -15.11
C ARG A 90 -10.01 9.08 -15.94
N ARG A 91 -10.84 8.49 -16.81
CA ARG A 91 -11.78 9.25 -17.66
C ARG A 91 -12.80 9.99 -16.80
N GLN A 92 -13.40 9.32 -15.82
CA GLN A 92 -14.38 9.92 -14.91
C GLN A 92 -13.78 11.04 -14.07
N LEU A 93 -12.57 10.84 -13.54
CA LEU A 93 -11.83 11.88 -12.82
C LEU A 93 -11.56 13.10 -13.71
N ARG A 94 -11.10 12.88 -14.94
CA ARG A 94 -10.84 13.96 -15.89
C ARG A 94 -12.11 14.76 -16.20
N VAL A 95 -13.27 14.10 -16.36
CA VAL A 95 -14.55 14.80 -16.56
C VAL A 95 -14.94 15.61 -15.33
N ALA A 96 -14.75 15.08 -14.12
CA ALA A 96 -15.18 15.72 -12.89
C ALA A 96 -14.29 16.89 -12.43
N THR A 97 -12.99 16.82 -12.66
CA THR A 97 -12.01 17.78 -12.08
C THR A 97 -11.03 18.36 -13.10
N ASN A 98 -11.13 17.98 -14.38
CA ASN A 98 -10.18 18.33 -15.43
C ASN A 98 -8.72 17.88 -15.16
N THR A 99 -8.53 16.95 -14.21
CA THR A 99 -7.20 16.54 -13.77
C THR A 99 -6.66 15.45 -14.69
N ASN A 100 -5.60 15.78 -15.43
CA ASN A 100 -4.95 14.83 -16.34
C ASN A 100 -3.85 14.05 -15.62
N ILE A 101 -4.11 12.79 -15.24
CA ILE A 101 -3.14 11.89 -14.63
C ILE A 101 -3.01 10.57 -15.40
N SER A 102 -1.87 9.88 -15.25
CA SER A 102 -1.68 8.57 -15.86
C SER A 102 -2.50 7.49 -15.14
N GLN A 103 -2.74 6.37 -15.83
CA GLN A 103 -3.37 5.21 -15.21
C GLN A 103 -2.52 4.65 -14.05
N GLN A 104 -1.20 4.78 -14.11
CA GLN A 104 -0.32 4.34 -13.03
C GLN A 104 -0.52 5.19 -11.76
N THR A 105 -0.75 6.51 -11.91
CA THR A 105 -1.10 7.35 -10.76
C THR A 105 -2.39 6.88 -10.10
N ILE A 106 -3.42 6.53 -10.88
CA ILE A 106 -4.65 5.95 -10.35
C ILE A 106 -4.36 4.68 -9.55
N ARG A 107 -3.59 3.73 -10.10
CA ARG A 107 -3.23 2.49 -9.40
C ARG A 107 -2.46 2.76 -8.11
N ASN A 108 -1.50 3.68 -8.13
CA ASN A 108 -0.75 4.07 -6.94
C ASN A 108 -1.68 4.66 -5.85
N ARG A 109 -2.73 5.40 -6.24
CA ARG A 109 -3.75 5.88 -5.30
C ARG A 109 -4.60 4.76 -4.73
N LEU A 110 -5.08 3.86 -5.58
CA LEU A 110 -5.83 2.69 -5.15
C LEU A 110 -5.02 1.81 -4.17
N HIS A 111 -3.73 1.61 -4.44
CA HIS A 111 -2.82 0.92 -3.52
C HIS A 111 -2.67 1.65 -2.18
N GLY A 112 -2.68 2.98 -2.17
CA GLY A 112 -2.70 3.79 -0.95
C GLY A 112 -3.95 3.54 -0.09
N PHE A 113 -5.07 3.16 -0.71
CA PHE A 113 -6.31 2.73 -0.05
C PHE A 113 -6.39 1.20 0.14
N ASN A 114 -5.29 0.48 -0.06
CA ASN A 114 -5.23 -0.99 -0.04
C ASN A 114 -6.17 -1.70 -1.04
N LEU A 115 -6.62 -1.00 -2.08
CA LEU A 115 -7.40 -1.56 -3.17
C LEU A 115 -6.45 -2.16 -4.22
N ARG A 116 -6.50 -3.49 -4.37
CA ARG A 116 -5.65 -4.25 -5.29
C ARG A 116 -6.51 -5.01 -6.29
N SER A 117 -6.01 -5.10 -7.53
CA SER A 117 -6.63 -5.94 -8.54
C SER A 117 -6.57 -7.41 -8.12
N ARG A 118 -7.66 -8.14 -8.32
CA ARG A 118 -7.79 -9.58 -8.05
C ARG A 118 -8.58 -10.22 -9.19
N ARG A 119 -8.30 -11.50 -9.47
CA ARG A 119 -9.14 -12.30 -10.35
C ARG A 119 -10.39 -12.73 -9.57
N PRO A 120 -11.62 -12.48 -10.07
CA PRO A 120 -12.82 -13.00 -9.45
C PRO A 120 -12.78 -14.53 -9.40
N ALA A 121 -13.26 -15.13 -8.30
CA ALA A 121 -13.39 -16.58 -8.22
C ALA A 121 -14.48 -17.05 -9.20
N VAL A 122 -14.14 -18.02 -10.05
CA VAL A 122 -15.12 -18.69 -10.92
C VAL A 122 -15.99 -19.56 -10.04
N ARG A 123 -17.31 -19.33 -10.07
CA ARG A 123 -18.30 -20.09 -9.30
C ARG A 123 -19.55 -20.31 -10.14
N PRO A 124 -20.26 -21.43 -9.99
CA PRO A 124 -21.56 -21.63 -10.60
C PRO A 124 -22.51 -20.48 -10.24
N ARG A 125 -23.26 -20.00 -11.22
CA ARG A 125 -24.26 -18.95 -10.99
C ARG A 125 -25.41 -19.53 -10.17
N LEU A 126 -25.63 -18.99 -8.98
CA LEU A 126 -26.77 -19.37 -8.13
C LEU A 126 -27.96 -18.45 -8.43
N THR A 127 -29.05 -19.06 -8.90
CA THR A 127 -30.37 -18.42 -8.99
C THR A 127 -30.90 -18.08 -7.58
N PRO A 128 -31.88 -17.17 -7.46
CA PRO A 128 -32.53 -16.90 -6.17
C PRO A 128 -33.09 -18.17 -5.51
N ALA A 129 -33.70 -19.06 -6.30
CA ALA A 129 -34.23 -20.35 -5.83
C ALA A 129 -33.12 -21.25 -5.25
N HIS A 130 -31.99 -21.40 -5.95
CA HIS A 130 -30.84 -22.18 -5.43
C HIS A 130 -30.34 -21.62 -4.09
N ARG A 131 -30.28 -20.29 -3.94
CA ARG A 131 -29.83 -19.64 -2.70
C ARG A 131 -30.79 -19.92 -1.55
N ALA A 132 -32.09 -19.84 -1.81
CA ALA A 132 -33.12 -20.13 -0.82
C ALA A 132 -33.07 -21.60 -0.36
N ALA A 133 -33.03 -22.54 -1.30
CA ALA A 133 -32.94 -23.97 -1.01
C ALA A 133 -31.68 -24.33 -0.21
N ARG A 134 -30.50 -23.86 -0.65
CA ARG A 134 -29.24 -24.08 0.07
C ARG A 134 -29.28 -23.51 1.49
N ARG A 135 -29.82 -22.30 1.66
CA ARG A 135 -29.96 -21.68 2.99
C ARG A 135 -30.92 -22.47 3.88
N ALA A 136 -32.05 -22.94 3.35
CA ALA A 136 -33.01 -23.76 4.09
C ALA A 136 -32.39 -25.11 4.52
N PHE A 137 -31.64 -25.76 3.62
CA PHE A 137 -30.89 -26.97 3.92
C PHE A 137 -29.90 -26.73 5.06
N CYS A 138 -29.04 -25.71 4.95
CA CYS A 138 -28.08 -25.38 6.01
C CYS A 138 -28.78 -25.10 7.35
N ARG A 139 -29.86 -24.31 7.37
CA ARG A 139 -30.59 -24.00 8.61
C ARG A 139 -31.20 -25.25 9.27
N ARG A 140 -31.73 -26.17 8.47
CA ARG A 140 -32.35 -27.42 8.96
C ARG A 140 -31.32 -28.36 9.58
N HIS A 141 -30.09 -28.37 9.05
CA HIS A 141 -29.06 -29.34 9.43
C HIS A 141 -27.90 -28.72 10.23
N VAL A 142 -27.92 -27.42 10.56
CA VAL A 142 -26.83 -26.74 11.27
C VAL A 142 -26.55 -27.31 12.67
N ARG A 143 -27.59 -27.87 13.32
CA ARG A 143 -27.49 -28.49 14.65
C ARG A 143 -27.36 -30.02 14.61
N TRP A 144 -27.23 -30.61 13.42
CA TRP A 144 -27.10 -32.05 13.32
C TRP A 144 -25.80 -32.54 13.96
N THR A 145 -25.92 -33.63 14.70
CA THR A 145 -24.80 -34.32 15.34
C THR A 145 -24.08 -35.22 14.34
N ARG A 146 -22.87 -35.68 14.71
CA ARG A 146 -22.10 -36.62 13.87
C ARG A 146 -22.86 -37.91 13.57
N GLN A 147 -23.62 -38.43 14.55
CA GLN A 147 -24.42 -39.64 14.38
C GLN A 147 -25.57 -39.46 13.39
N GLN A 148 -26.15 -38.26 13.30
CA GLN A 148 -27.16 -37.96 12.29
C GLN A 148 -26.54 -37.85 10.89
N TRP A 149 -25.37 -37.24 10.78
CA TRP A 149 -24.64 -37.21 9.50
C TRP A 149 -24.15 -38.58 9.03
N SER A 150 -23.79 -39.49 9.95
CA SER A 150 -23.35 -40.84 9.58
C SER A 150 -24.45 -41.69 8.95
N GLN A 151 -25.71 -41.26 9.02
CA GLN A 151 -26.85 -41.92 8.37
C GLN A 151 -27.11 -41.38 6.95
N VAL A 152 -26.39 -40.35 6.50
CA VAL A 152 -26.57 -39.76 5.16
C VAL A 152 -25.48 -40.27 4.22
N LEU A 153 -25.92 -40.93 3.14
CA LEU A 153 -25.05 -41.25 2.01
C LEU A 153 -25.06 -40.09 1.01
N PHE A 154 -23.87 -39.57 0.69
CA PHE A 154 -23.70 -38.60 -0.39
C PHE A 154 -23.12 -39.31 -1.61
N SER A 155 -23.78 -39.17 -2.76
CA SER A 155 -23.30 -39.64 -4.06
C SER A 155 -23.35 -38.50 -5.08
N ASP A 156 -22.40 -38.46 -5.99
CA ASP A 156 -22.36 -37.54 -7.13
C ASP A 156 -21.69 -38.25 -8.30
N GLU A 157 -21.95 -37.79 -9.51
CA GLU A 157 -21.33 -38.31 -10.73
C GLU A 157 -20.17 -37.39 -11.15
N SER A 158 -19.01 -37.98 -11.45
CA SER A 158 -17.85 -37.24 -11.94
C SER A 158 -17.45 -37.72 -13.32
N ARG A 159 -17.17 -36.78 -14.23
CA ARG A 159 -16.74 -37.09 -15.59
C ARG A 159 -15.21 -37.21 -15.62
N PHE A 160 -14.71 -38.36 -16.07
CA PHE A 160 -13.28 -38.59 -16.30
C PHE A 160 -13.02 -38.68 -17.80
N THR A 161 -12.02 -37.96 -18.29
CA THR A 161 -11.58 -38.02 -19.69
C THR A 161 -10.29 -38.82 -19.78
N LEU A 162 -10.26 -39.85 -20.64
CA LEU A 162 -9.11 -40.76 -20.77
C LEU A 162 -7.98 -40.21 -21.64
N ASN A 163 -8.24 -39.21 -22.50
CA ASN A 163 -7.23 -38.56 -23.35
C ASN A 163 -7.24 -37.04 -23.14
N HIS A 164 -6.05 -36.45 -23.04
CA HIS A 164 -5.84 -35.00 -23.14
C HIS A 164 -5.42 -34.70 -24.57
N ASN A 165 -6.38 -34.43 -25.45
CA ASN A 165 -6.05 -33.71 -26.68
C ASN A 165 -6.21 -32.23 -26.33
N ASP A 166 -5.06 -31.57 -26.18
CA ASP A 166 -4.94 -30.12 -26.18
C ASP A 166 -5.50 -29.58 -27.50
N ASP A 167 -6.47 -28.67 -27.41
CA ASP A 167 -6.74 -27.58 -28.36
C ASP A 167 -7.46 -26.43 -27.62
#